data_AF-A0A7J8DUN8-F1
#
_entry.id   AF-A0A7J8DUN8-F1
#
_cell.length_a   1.000
_cell.length_b   1.000
_cell.length_c   1.000
_cell.angle_alpha   90.00
_cell.angle_beta   90.00
_cell.angle_gamma   90.00
#
_symmetry.space_group_name_H-M   'P 1'
#
loop_
_entity.id
_entity.type
_entity.pdbx_description
1 polymer ?
#
loop_
_entity_poly.entity_id
_entity_poly.type
_entity_poly.pdbx_seq_one_letter_code
_entity_poly.pdbx_strand_id
1 'polypeptide(L)' 'MMSPDGFEIFRLSQKITNNIVFFLPRNADTDQVASLAGPGGQVEIEQNFLNNKLKTITAYFGNLIRRPVSES' A
#
# COMPACT_ATOMS: atom_id res chain seq x y z
N MET A 1 -0.31 -8.30 15.38
CA MET A 1 0.91 -8.59 14.60
C MET A 1 0.53 -9.62 13.54
N MET A 2 0.87 -9.39 12.27
CA MET A 2 0.56 -10.30 11.17
C MET A 2 1.54 -11.49 11.20
N SER A 3 1.08 -12.68 10.78
CA SER A 3 1.95 -13.84 10.59
C SER A 3 1.60 -14.52 9.26
N PRO A 4 2.56 -14.65 8.32
CA PRO A 4 3.95 -14.18 8.41
C PRO A 4 4.07 -12.64 8.48
N ASP A 5 5.26 -12.14 8.84
CA ASP A 5 5.51 -10.70 8.99
C ASP A 5 5.23 -9.93 7.69
N GLY A 6 4.49 -8.82 7.81
CA GLY A 6 4.07 -8.01 6.67
C GLY A 6 5.24 -7.37 5.91
N PHE A 7 6.30 -6.97 6.62
CA PHE A 7 7.51 -6.45 5.99
C PHE A 7 8.22 -7.53 5.17
N GLU A 8 8.30 -8.76 5.69
CA GLU A 8 8.93 -9.86 4.97
C GLU A 8 8.13 -10.28 3.73
N ILE A 9 6.80 -10.31 3.82
CA ILE A 9 5.93 -10.54 2.66
C ILE A 9 6.19 -9.49 1.57
N PHE A 10 6.25 -8.21 1.95
CA PHE A 10 6.51 -7.13 1.00
C PHE A 10 7.90 -7.23 0.36
N ARG A 11 8.93 -7.45 1.17
CA ARG A 11 10.33 -7.59 0.74
C ARG A 11 10.49 -8.75 -0.25
N LEU A 12 9.83 -9.88 -0.01
CA LEU A 12 9.84 -11.02 -0.93
C LEU A 12 9.08 -10.72 -2.22
N SER A 13 7.95 -10.02 -2.13
CA SER A 13 7.15 -9.60 -3.29
C SER A 13 7.92 -8.64 -4.20
N GLN A 14 8.71 -7.72 -3.64
CA GLN A 14 9.57 -6.78 -4.39
C GLN A 14 10.62 -7.48 -5.25
N LYS A 15 11.03 -8.71 -4.90
CA LYS A 15 11.94 -9.51 -5.75
C LYS A 15 11.27 -9.95 -7.06
N ILE A 16 9.95 -9.99 -7.10
CA ILE A 16 9.16 -10.36 -8.27
C ILE A 16 8.81 -9.10 -9.08
N THR A 17 8.28 -8.07 -8.41
CA THR A 17 7.88 -6.82 -9.06
C THR A 17 7.75 -5.66 -8.06
N ASN A 18 7.93 -4.42 -8.55
CA ASN A 18 7.62 -3.20 -7.79
C ASN A 18 6.12 -2.84 -7.81
N ASN A 19 5.32 -3.49 -8.66
CA ASN A 19 3.89 -3.24 -8.81
C ASN A 19 3.11 -4.10 -7.81
N ILE A 20 3.00 -3.63 -6.57
CA ILE A 20 2.41 -4.39 -5.46
C ILE A 20 1.10 -3.73 -5.02
N VAL A 21 0.10 -4.56 -4.72
CA VAL A 21 -1.14 -4.14 -4.05
C VAL A 21 -1.20 -4.82 -2.69
N PHE A 22 -1.39 -4.05 -1.62
CA PHE A 22 -1.47 -4.54 -0.26
C PHE A 22 -2.84 -4.23 0.35
N PHE A 23 -3.66 -5.26 0.56
CA PHE A 23 -4.95 -5.12 1.23
C PHE A 23 -4.78 -5.23 2.75
N LEU A 24 -5.14 -4.18 3.48
CA LEU A 24 -4.80 -4.01 4.90
C LEU A 24 -6.03 -3.62 5.74
N PRO A 25 -6.03 -3.92 7.04
CA PRO A 25 -7.11 -3.49 7.93
C PRO A 25 -7.17 -1.96 8.03
N ARG A 26 -8.37 -1.41 8.28
CA ARG A 26 -8.59 0.05 8.38
C ARG A 26 -7.74 0.81 9.40
N ASN A 27 -7.16 0.10 10.36
CA ASN A 27 -6.31 0.65 11.41
C ASN A 27 -4.83 0.30 11.23
N ALA A 28 -4.43 -0.11 10.02
CA ALA A 28 -3.02 -0.26 9.68
C ALA A 28 -2.30 1.08 9.87
N ASP A 29 -1.08 1.02 10.40
CA ASP A 29 -0.23 2.17 10.60
C ASP A 29 0.24 2.69 9.23
N THR A 30 -0.22 3.87 8.85
CA THR A 30 0.09 4.45 7.54
C THR A 30 1.56 4.83 7.39
N ASP A 31 2.26 5.13 8.49
CA ASP A 31 3.69 5.44 8.45
C ASP A 31 4.50 4.17 8.18
N GLN A 32 4.09 3.03 8.77
CA GLN A 32 4.67 1.73 8.43
C GLN A 32 4.42 1.37 6.97
N VAL A 33 3.20 1.57 6.46
CA VAL A 33 2.88 1.30 5.05
C VAL A 33 3.67 2.20 4.11
N ALA A 34 3.80 3.49 4.43
CA ALA A 34 4.61 4.43 3.65
C ALA A 34 6.11 4.05 3.65
N SER A 35 6.62 3.57 4.79
CA SER A 35 8.01 3.12 4.89
C SER A 35 8.36 1.96 3.94
N LEU A 36 7.37 1.15 3.53
CA LEU A 36 7.57 0.05 2.56
C LEU A 36 8.00 0.57 1.18
N ALA A 37 7.61 1.79 0.80
CA ALA A 37 8.01 2.38 -0.48
C ALA A 37 9.51 2.75 -0.51
N GLY A 38 10.17 2.82 0.66
CA GLY A 38 11.55 3.25 0.81
C GLY A 38 11.74 4.78 0.70
N PRO A 39 12.96 5.29 0.95
CA PRO A 39 13.25 6.72 0.91
C PRO A 39 12.94 7.34 -0.47
N GLY A 40 12.09 8.37 -0.49
CA GLY A 40 11.65 9.02 -1.74
C GLY A 40 10.65 8.20 -2.57
N GLY A 41 10.27 7.01 -2.10
CA GLY A 41 9.24 6.19 -2.71
C GLY A 41 7.85 6.79 -2.51
N GLN A 42 6.92 6.36 -3.35
CA GLN A 42 5.52 6.76 -3.30
C GLN A 42 4.64 5.55 -3.00
N VAL A 43 3.53 5.79 -2.31
CA VAL A 43 2.45 4.83 -2.10
C VAL A 43 1.12 5.58 -2.22
N GLU A 44 0.14 4.96 -2.86
CA GLU A 44 -1.25 5.43 -2.79
C GLU A 44 -2.00 4.62 -1.75
N ILE A 45 -2.72 5.30 -0.85
CA ILE A 45 -3.58 4.68 0.16
C ILE A 45 -5.03 4.94 -0.21
N GLU A 46 -5.69 3.94 -0.77
CA GLU A 46 -7.13 3.96 -1.04
C GLU A 46 -7.91 3.50 0.18
N GLN A 47 -8.93 4.25 0.57
CA GLN A 47 -9.81 3.93 1.68
C GLN A 47 -11.08 3.22 1.18
N ASN A 48 -11.32 1.99 1.64
CA ASN A 48 -12.49 1.21 1.26
C ASN A 48 -13.65 1.43 2.24
N PHE A 49 -14.77 1.97 1.74
CA PHE A 49 -15.97 2.22 2.53
C PHE A 49 -17.10 1.22 2.21
N LEU A 50 -17.83 0.81 3.25
CA LEU A 50 -19.09 0.09 3.11
C LEU A 50 -20.13 0.76 4.01
N ASN A 51 -21.26 1.16 3.43
CA ASN A 51 -22.31 1.94 4.12
C ASN A 51 -21.73 3.16 4.86
N ASN A 52 -20.91 3.95 4.16
CA ASN A 52 -20.22 5.14 4.68
C ASN A 52 -19.28 4.88 5.87
N LYS A 53 -18.95 3.61 6.16
CA LYS A 53 -18.00 3.24 7.22
C LYS A 53 -16.73 2.65 6.61
N LEU A 54 -15.58 3.18 7.00
CA LEU A 54 -14.27 2.66 6.63
C LEU A 54 -14.12 1.20 7.10
N LYS A 55 -13.74 0.30 6.18
CA LYS A 55 -13.57 -1.13 6.48
C LYS A 55 -12.12 -1.57 6.41
N THR A 56 -11.43 -1.17 5.35
CA THR A 56 -10.06 -1.54 5.02
C THR A 56 -9.39 -0.42 4.24
N ILE A 57 -8.08 -0.55 4.04
CA ILE A 57 -7.33 0.26 3.09
C ILE A 57 -6.68 -0.65 2.04
N THR A 58 -6.45 -0.13 0.85
CA THR A 58 -5.68 -0.77 -0.20
C THR A 58 -4.48 0.12 -0.51
N ALA A 59 -3.26 -0.39 -0.32
CA ALA A 59 -2.04 0.33 -0.62
C ALA A 59 -1.49 -0.10 -1.98
N TYR A 60 -1.28 0.85 -2.90
CA TYR A 60 -0.73 0.59 -4.23
C TYR A 60 0.69 1.14 -4.34
N PHE A 61 1.59 0.34 -4.91
CA PHE A 61 3.00 0.66 -5.11
C PHE A 61 3.38 0.57 -6.59
N GLY A 62 4.45 1.27 -6.96
CA GLY A 62 4.99 1.26 -8.33
C GLY A 62 4.06 1.93 -9.33
N ASN A 63 3.88 1.32 -10.50
CA ASN A 63 3.07 1.88 -11.59
C ASN A 63 1.55 1.76 -11.36
N LEU A 64 1.14 1.18 -10.23
CA LEU A 64 -0.26 1.06 -9.84
C LEU A 64 -0.80 2.33 -9.16
N ILE A 65 0.10 3.25 -8.80
CA ILE A 65 -0.25 4.55 -8.22
C ILE A 65 -0.90 5.42 -9.29
N ARG A 66 -2.08 5.94 -8.98
CA ARG A 66 -2.78 6.91 -9.81
C ARG A 66 -2.01 8.23 -9.82
N ARG A 67 -1.59 8.65 -11.01
CA ARG A 67 -1.02 9.98 -11.24
C ARG A 67 -2.11 10.97 -11.63
N PRO A 68 -2.08 12.21 -11.13
CA PRO A 68 -2.93 13.27 -11.65
C PRO A 68 -2.64 13.51 -13.13
N VAL A 69 -3.68 13.79 -13.91
CA VAL A 69 -3.66 13.89 -15.38
C VAL A 69 -2.74 15.02 -15.89
N SER A 70 -2.25 15.90 -15.02
CA SER A 70 -1.40 17.05 -15.37
C SER A 70 0.09 16.73 -15.57
N GLU A 71 0.55 15.51 -15.32
CA GLU A 71 1.97 15.10 -15.45
C GLU A 71 2.22 14.07 -16.57
N SER A 72 1.44 14.13 -17.66
CA SER A 72 1.62 13.31 -18.88
C SER A 72 2.25 14.10 -20.02
#